data_AF-A0A969NKR6-F1
#
_entry.id   AF-A0A969NKR6-F1
#
_cell.length_a   1.000
_cell.length_b   1.000
_cell.length_c   1.000
_cell.angle_alpha   90.00
_cell.angle_beta   90.00
_cell.angle_gamma   90.00
#
_symmetry.space_group_name_H-M   'P 1'
#
loop_
_entity.id
_entity.type
_entity.pdbx_description
1 polymer ?
#
loop_
_entity_poly.entity_id
_entity_poly.type
_entity_poly.pdbx_seq_one_letter_code
_entity_poly.pdbx_strand_id
1 'polypeptide(L)' 'IKQPENTQSNWFLSDIVLLNKTDKVKKEYRAELMKTIEKLNPLSQVYPVVYSDISSIDILDLFLFSRKNRKKRLFLF' A
#
# COMPACT_ATOMS: atom_id res chain seq x y z
N ILE A 1 3.25 8.24 22.66
CA ILE A 1 4.06 7.48 21.67
C ILE A 1 4.46 8.49 20.60
N LYS A 2 5.72 8.93 20.57
CA LYS A 2 6.20 9.87 19.54
C LYS A 2 6.14 9.17 18.18
N GLN A 3 5.36 9.71 17.24
CA GLN A 3 5.41 9.25 15.85
C GLN A 3 6.77 9.67 15.27
N PRO A 4 7.51 8.79 14.59
CA PRO A 4 8.76 9.20 13.94
C PRO A 4 8.46 10.25 12.88
N GLU A 5 9.20 11.36 12.91
CA GLU A 5 8.96 12.56 12.07
C GLU A 5 9.10 12.27 10.56
N ASN A 6 9.64 11.10 10.19
CA ASN A 6 9.87 10.66 8.80
C ASN A 6 8.82 9.65 8.29
N THR A 7 7.79 9.36 9.09
CA THR A 7 6.81 8.31 8.75
C THR A 7 5.72 8.80 7.81
N GLN A 8 5.58 10.09 7.51
CA GLN A 8 4.57 10.54 6.54
C GLN A 8 5.15 10.65 5.12
N SER A 9 6.40 11.06 5.00
CA SER A 9 7.11 11.26 3.73
C SER A 9 7.37 9.95 2.99
N ASN A 10 7.70 8.88 3.70
CA ASN A 10 8.01 7.59 3.07
C ASN A 10 6.80 6.88 2.42
N TRP A 11 5.58 7.19 2.86
CA TRP A 11 4.36 6.53 2.40
C TRP A 11 3.80 7.17 1.14
N PHE A 12 4.08 8.46 0.94
CA PHE A 12 3.65 9.20 -0.24
C PHE A 12 4.40 8.80 -1.51
N LEU A 13 5.61 8.24 -1.34
CA LEU A 13 6.50 7.87 -2.44
C LEU A 13 6.58 6.36 -2.69
N SER A 14 5.96 5.55 -1.85
CA SER A 14 6.00 4.09 -1.97
C SER A 14 5.04 3.58 -3.04
N ASP A 15 5.55 2.77 -3.98
CA ASP A 15 4.74 2.04 -4.96
C ASP A 15 4.02 0.83 -4.34
N ILE A 16 4.60 0.24 -3.28
CA ILE A 16 4.04 -0.88 -2.53
C ILE A 16 3.98 -0.53 -1.05
N VAL A 17 2.87 -0.86 -0.41
CA VAL A 17 2.71 -0.82 1.04
C VAL A 17 2.41 -2.22 1.56
N LEU A 18 3.30 -2.75 2.40
CA LEU A 18 3.11 -4.04 3.07
C LEU A 18 2.48 -3.84 4.44
N LEU A 19 1.20 -4.19 4.59
CA LEU A 19 0.50 -4.12 5.86
C LEU A 19 0.67 -5.43 6.61
N ASN A 20 1.64 -5.49 7.52
CA ASN A 20 1.98 -6.70 8.24
C ASN A 20 1.12 -6.93 9.50
N LYS A 21 1.18 -8.16 10.06
CA LYS A 21 0.51 -8.61 11.29
C LYS A 21 -1.01 -8.47 11.20
N THR A 22 -1.55 -8.69 10.00
CA THR A 22 -2.99 -8.56 9.75
C THR A 22 -3.82 -9.64 10.45
N ASP A 23 -3.18 -10.72 10.90
CA ASP A 23 -3.72 -11.77 11.77
C ASP A 23 -4.05 -11.26 13.19
N LYS A 24 -3.38 -10.20 13.66
CA LYS A 24 -3.55 -9.67 15.02
C LYS A 24 -4.55 -8.53 15.12
N VAL A 25 -5.20 -8.15 14.03
CA VAL A 25 -6.14 -7.03 13.97
C VAL A 25 -7.51 -7.49 13.49
N LYS A 26 -8.55 -6.84 14.01
CA LYS A 26 -9.93 -7.08 13.57
C LYS A 26 -10.08 -6.73 12.09
N LYS A 27 -10.93 -7.49 11.39
CA LYS A 27 -11.16 -7.34 9.95
C LYS A 27 -11.62 -5.92 9.57
N GLU A 28 -12.44 -5.32 10.40
CA GLU A 28 -12.98 -3.97 10.23
C GLU A 28 -11.87 -2.93 10.31
N TYR A 29 -10.99 -3.05 11.30
CA TYR A 29 -9.85 -2.17 11.50
C TYR A 29 -8.84 -2.29 10.36
N ARG A 30 -8.60 -3.50 9.86
CA ARG A 30 -7.79 -3.73 8.66
C ARG A 30 -8.37 -3.00 7.44
N ALA A 31 -9.68 -3.09 7.24
CA ALA A 31 -10.35 -2.43 6.12
C ALA A 31 -10.28 -0.90 6.21
N GLU A 32 -10.42 -0.34 7.41
CA GLU A 32 -10.26 1.09 7.66
C GLU A 32 -8.82 1.57 7.40
N LEU A 33 -7.82 0.81 7.84
CA LEU A 33 -6.41 1.08 7.57
C LEU A 33 -6.09 1.07 6.08
N MET A 34 -6.60 0.07 5.35
CA MET A 34 -6.41 0.00 3.90
C MET A 34 -7.01 1.22 3.19
N LYS A 35 -8.25 1.60 3.54
CA LYS A 35 -8.89 2.82 3.01
C LYS A 35 -8.10 4.09 3.33
N THR A 36 -7.52 4.16 4.52
CA THR A 36 -6.70 5.32 4.93
C THR A 36 -5.43 5.42 4.10
N ILE A 37 -4.76 4.29 3.86
CA ILE A 37 -3.54 4.22 3.05
C ILE A 37 -3.85 4.55 1.59
N GLU A 38 -4.93 4.01 1.01
CA GLU A 38 -5.37 4.34 -0.34
C GLU A 38 -5.71 5.83 -0.51
N LYS A 39 -6.31 6.45 0.50
CA LYS A 39 -6.60 7.90 0.49
C LYS A 39 -5.32 8.74 0.54
N LEU A 40 -4.29 8.26 1.24
CA LEU A 40 -3.00 8.95 1.36
C LEU A 40 -2.13 8.78 0.10
N ASN A 41 -2.12 7.58 -0.48
CA ASN A 41 -1.37 7.28 -1.70
C ASN A 41 -2.18 6.34 -2.61
N PRO A 42 -3.03 6.90 -3.50
CA PRO A 42 -3.90 6.11 -4.38
C PRO A 42 -3.14 5.33 -5.46
N LEU A 43 -1.86 5.65 -5.66
CA LEU A 43 -1.02 4.96 -6.64
C LEU A 43 -0.36 3.71 -6.05
N SER A 44 -0.24 3.64 -4.72
CA SER A 44 0.35 2.50 -4.04
C SER A 44 -0.56 1.26 -4.09
N GLN A 45 0.06 0.09 -4.20
CA GLN A 45 -0.62 -1.18 -3.97
C GLN A 45 -0.41 -1.64 -2.53
N VAL A 46 -1.51 -1.89 -1.82
CA VAL A 46 -1.49 -2.30 -0.41
C VAL A 46 -1.69 -3.80 -0.31
N TYR A 47 -0.71 -4.51 0.25
CA TYR A 47 -0.79 -5.96 0.46
C TYR A 47 -0.88 -6.27 1.95
N PRO A 48 -1.98 -6.89 2.42
CA PRO A 48 -2.03 -7.42 3.76
C PRO A 48 -1.17 -8.70 3.83
N VAL A 49 -0.16 -8.68 4.70
CA VAL A 49 0.72 -9.82 4.95
C VAL A 49 0.63 -10.27 6.40
N VAL A 50 0.96 -11.54 6.62
CA VAL A 50 1.00 -12.20 7.92
C VAL A 50 2.42 -12.74 8.10
N TYR A 51 3.02 -12.52 9.27
CA TYR A 51 4.41 -12.91 9.56
C TYR A 51 5.48 -12.36 8.59
N SER A 52 5.24 -11.19 7.98
CA SER A 52 6.12 -10.61 6.95
C SER A 52 6.32 -11.52 5.72
N ASP A 53 5.41 -12.46 5.48
CA ASP A 53 5.52 -13.34 4.32
C ASP A 53 5.22 -12.55 3.04
N ILE A 54 6.23 -12.45 2.18
CA ILE A 54 6.20 -11.75 0.88
C ILE A 54 6.29 -12.73 -0.29
N SER A 55 6.25 -14.04 -0.04
CA SER A 55 6.44 -15.08 -1.05
C SER A 55 5.40 -15.04 -2.18
N SER A 56 4.23 -14.46 -1.90
CA SER A 56 3.12 -14.31 -2.84
C SER A 56 3.04 -12.92 -3.48
N ILE A 57 3.98 -12.03 -3.16
CA ILE A 57 3.99 -10.65 -3.65
C ILE A 57 5.08 -10.51 -4.71
N ASP A 58 4.66 -10.33 -5.95
CA ASP A 58 5.55 -9.98 -7.05
C ASP A 58 5.96 -8.49 -6.93
N ILE A 59 7.15 -8.27 -6.36
CA ILE A 59 7.72 -6.93 -6.13
C ILE A 59 8.42 -6.39 -7.39
N LEU A 60 8.74 -7.26 -8.35
CA LEU A 60 9.40 -6.90 -9.61
C LEU A 60 8.37 -6.47 -10.67
N ASP A 61 8.77 -5.60 -11.60
CA ASP A 61 7.95 -5.18 -12.75
C ASP A 61 6.61 -4.49 -12.45
N LEU A 62 6.49 -3.81 -11.30
CA LEU A 62 5.24 -3.14 -10.95
C LEU A 62 4.88 -1.98 -11.90
N PHE A 63 5.84 -1.39 -12.61
CA PHE A 63 5.65 -0.32 -13.61
C PHE A 63 4.61 0.76 -13.22
N LEU A 64 4.37 1.01 -11.92
CA LEU A 64 3.29 1.87 -11.44
C LEU A 64 3.55 3.33 -11.83
N PHE A 65 4.82 3.71 -11.95
CA PHE A 65 5.23 5.01 -12.47
C PHE A 65 5.38 5.08 -14.01
N SER A 66 5.32 3.94 -14.73
CA SER A 66 5.52 3.90 -16.18
C SER A 66 4.37 4.60 -16.91
N ARG A 67 4.73 5.50 -17.82
CA ARG A 67 3.81 6.34 -18.63
C ARG A 67 2.76 5.52 -19.39
N LYS A 68 3.02 4.23 -19.66
CA LYS A 68 2.09 3.29 -20.32
C LYS A 68 0.89 2.88 -19.47
N ASN A 69 1.04 2.76 -18.15
CA ASN A 69 -0.04 2.28 -17.26
C ASN A 69 -0.95 3.40 -16.73
N ARG A 70 -0.52 4.67 -16.77
CA ARG A 70 -1.37 5.81 -16.39
C ARG A 70 -2.65 5.92 -17.22
N LYS A 71 -2.60 5.57 -18.51
CA LYS A 71 -3.77 5.67 -19.41
C LYS A 71 -4.88 4.66 -19.07
N LYS A 72 -4.57 3.51 -18.47
CA LYS A 72 -5.60 2.52 -18.11
C LYS A 72 -6.33 2.85 -16.81
N ARG A 73 -5.66 3.50 -15.85
CA ARG A 73 -6.25 3.82 -14.54
C ARG A 73 -6.96 5.18 -14.46
N LEU A 74 -6.61 6.14 -15.33
CA LEU A 74 -7.32 7.43 -15.38
C LEU A 74 -8.68 7.37 -16.10
N PHE A 75 -8.95 6.32 -16.88
CA PHE A 75 -10.17 6.16 -17.67
C PHE A 75 -11.28 5.35 -16.96
N LEU A 76 -11.11 5.07 -15.67
CA LEU A 76 -12.07 4.35 -14.83
C LEU A 76 -12.67 5.23 -13.72
N PHE A 77 -12.86 6.51 -14.02
CA PHE A 77 -13.72 7.43 -13.26
C PHE A 77 -15.00 7.71 -14.05
#